data_AF-A0A373LKX6-F1
#
_entry.id   AF-A0A373LKX6-F1
#
_cell.length_a   1.000
_cell.length_b   1.000
_cell.length_c   1.000
_cell.angle_alpha   90.00
_cell.angle_beta   90.00
_cell.angle_gamma   90.00
#
_symmetry.space_group_name_H-M   'P 1'
#
loop_
_entity.id
_entity.type
_entity.pdbx_description
1 polymer ?
#
loop_
_entity_poly.entity_id
_entity_poly.type
_entity_poly.pdbx_seq_one_letter_code
_entity_poly.pdbx_strand_id
1 'polypeptide(L)'
;TIFENLPQKMNLISDLFSRVVFRDKEACQDLVKIILGEGYEVTGVTSQYDITNLQFRSVVLDILVETAGEEPIHVEFQISDDDDHMRRVRYCNGSIDTHLLQKGKAYKELPDVYHIYITMNDFIGGGQTVYEIFRTVRDREGTYSTQYPVENGVHELYINLEIPLDDGSELDHLLR
;
A
#
# COMPACT_ATOMS: atom_id res chain seq x y z
N THR A 1 -7.34 27.44 -5.42
CA THR A 1 -8.34 26.40 -5.82
C THR A 1 -7.63 25.07 -6.01
N ILE A 2 -8.29 23.90 -5.89
CA ILE A 2 -7.69 22.54 -5.97
C ILE A 2 -6.68 22.37 -7.14
N PHE A 3 -6.84 23.13 -8.22
CA PHE A 3 -5.96 23.16 -9.38
C PHE A 3 -4.61 23.92 -9.25
N GLU A 4 -4.42 24.81 -8.27
CA GLU A 4 -3.17 25.58 -8.13
C GLU A 4 -2.04 24.79 -7.46
N ASN A 5 -2.37 23.79 -6.64
CA ASN A 5 -1.38 22.98 -5.91
C ASN A 5 -1.14 21.60 -6.55
N LEU A 6 -1.90 21.24 -7.58
CA LEU A 6 -1.77 19.95 -8.28
C LEU A 6 -0.36 19.71 -8.85
N PRO A 7 0.32 20.70 -9.49
CA PRO A 7 1.68 20.49 -10.00
C PRO A 7 2.69 20.23 -8.88
N GLN A 8 2.54 20.90 -7.74
CA GLN A 8 3.47 20.76 -6.61
C GLN A 8 3.30 19.40 -5.92
N LYS A 9 2.05 18.95 -5.72
CA LYS A 9 1.77 17.62 -5.17
C LYS A 9 2.19 16.49 -6.13
N MET A 10 1.99 16.65 -7.45
CA MET A 10 2.44 15.66 -8.44
C MET A 10 3.96 15.53 -8.44
N ASN A 11 4.68 16.64 -8.30
CA ASN A 11 6.13 16.62 -8.12
C ASN A 11 6.49 15.89 -6.82
N LEU A 12 5.71 16.03 -5.76
CA LEU A 12 6.00 15.39 -4.46
C LEU A 12 5.87 13.86 -4.53
N ILE A 13 4.82 13.32 -5.16
CA ILE A 13 4.74 11.87 -5.39
C ILE A 13 5.79 11.42 -6.39
N SER A 14 6.02 12.15 -7.47
CA SER A 14 7.08 11.80 -8.42
C SER A 14 8.46 11.79 -7.77
N ASP A 15 8.72 12.72 -6.84
CA ASP A 15 9.96 12.82 -6.07
C ASP A 15 10.05 11.71 -5.03
N LEU A 16 8.94 11.36 -4.36
CA LEU A 16 8.89 10.26 -3.42
C LEU A 16 9.10 8.92 -4.14
N PHE A 17 8.33 8.67 -5.20
CA PHE A 17 8.48 7.50 -6.07
C PHE A 17 9.91 7.41 -6.60
N SER A 18 10.45 8.49 -7.17
CA SER A 18 11.84 8.48 -7.68
C SER A 18 12.87 8.28 -6.56
N ARG A 19 12.71 8.88 -5.37
CA ARG A 19 13.60 8.63 -4.23
C ARG A 19 13.59 7.17 -3.83
N VAL A 20 12.42 6.57 -3.71
CA VAL A 20 12.25 5.19 -3.28
C VAL A 20 12.77 4.22 -4.37
N VAL A 21 12.44 4.47 -5.64
CA VAL A 21 12.88 3.66 -6.79
C VAL A 21 14.37 3.79 -7.07
N PHE A 22 14.97 4.99 -7.00
CA PHE A 22 16.38 5.21 -7.37
C PHE A 22 17.37 5.05 -6.20
N ARG A 23 16.92 5.09 -4.94
CA ARG A 23 17.76 4.77 -3.76
C ARG A 23 17.51 3.35 -3.22
N ASP A 24 16.76 2.58 -4.01
CA ASP A 24 16.48 1.14 -3.96
C ASP A 24 16.15 0.62 -2.56
N LYS A 25 17.15 0.25 -1.76
CA LYS A 25 16.94 -0.44 -0.48
C LYS A 25 16.80 0.48 0.73
N GLU A 26 17.67 1.48 0.87
CA GLU A 26 17.72 2.34 2.07
C GLU A 26 16.48 3.23 2.16
N ALA A 27 16.08 3.86 1.05
CA ALA A 27 14.88 4.68 1.04
C ALA A 27 13.59 3.87 1.25
N CYS A 28 13.50 2.65 0.72
CA CYS A 28 12.40 1.73 1.04
C CYS A 28 12.41 1.34 2.51
N GLN A 29 13.59 1.06 3.07
CA GLN A 29 13.73 0.72 4.49
C GLN A 29 13.26 1.85 5.39
N ASP A 30 13.62 3.10 5.08
CA ASP A 30 13.16 4.27 5.82
C ASP A 30 11.63 4.43 5.70
N LEU A 31 11.08 4.33 4.48
CA LEU A 31 9.64 4.40 4.24
C LEU A 31 8.88 3.33 5.05
N VAL A 32 9.33 2.08 4.99
CA VAL A 32 8.73 0.95 5.70
C VAL A 32 8.79 1.17 7.21
N LYS A 33 9.92 1.64 7.75
CA LYS A 33 10.06 1.94 9.19
C LYS A 33 9.15 3.05 9.65
N ILE A 34 9.03 4.10 8.84
CA ILE A 34 8.16 5.23 9.15
C ILE A 34 6.69 4.79 9.25
N ILE A 35 6.26 3.87 8.37
CA ILE A 35 4.86 3.46 8.26
C ILE A 35 4.50 2.30 9.19
N LEU A 36 5.35 1.27 9.22
CA LEU A 36 5.07 0.01 9.92
C LEU A 36 5.90 -0.17 11.21
N GLY A 37 6.91 0.66 11.43
CA GLY A 37 7.80 0.63 12.59
C GLY A 37 9.13 -0.12 12.37
N GLU A 38 10.00 -0.05 13.38
CA GLU A 38 11.37 -0.61 13.37
C GLU A 38 11.45 -2.14 13.24
N GLY A 39 10.33 -2.85 13.33
CA GLY A 39 10.29 -4.32 13.26
C GLY A 39 10.44 -4.90 11.85
N TYR A 40 10.31 -4.08 10.81
CA TYR A 40 10.31 -4.54 9.42
C TYR A 40 11.66 -4.27 8.74
N GLU A 41 12.49 -5.30 8.66
CA GLU A 41 13.77 -5.24 7.94
C GLU A 41 13.55 -5.61 6.47
N VAL A 42 13.91 -4.68 5.58
CA VAL A 42 13.87 -4.86 4.13
C VAL A 42 15.08 -5.68 3.69
N THR A 43 14.84 -6.80 3.01
CA THR A 43 15.88 -7.65 2.45
C THR A 43 16.10 -7.38 0.97
N GLY A 44 15.03 -7.09 0.23
CA GLY A 44 15.03 -6.83 -1.21
C GLY A 44 13.97 -5.82 -1.61
N VAL A 45 14.22 -5.12 -2.71
CA VAL A 45 13.29 -4.15 -3.32
C VAL A 45 13.27 -4.40 -4.80
N THR A 46 12.09 -4.37 -5.40
CA THR A 46 11.93 -4.43 -6.84
C THR A 46 10.87 -3.43 -7.28
N SER A 47 11.30 -2.40 -8.02
CA SER A 47 10.41 -1.47 -8.68
C SER A 47 9.83 -2.05 -9.97
N GLN A 48 8.62 -1.64 -10.34
CA GLN A 48 7.94 -2.07 -11.56
C GLN A 48 7.87 -3.59 -11.67
N TYR A 49 7.45 -4.25 -10.59
CA TYR A 49 7.40 -5.70 -10.49
C TYR A 49 6.29 -6.26 -11.40
N ASP A 50 6.68 -6.98 -12.45
CA ASP A 50 5.74 -7.60 -13.39
C ASP A 50 5.27 -8.97 -12.88
N ILE A 51 4.00 -9.05 -12.51
CA ILE A 51 3.28 -10.31 -12.31
C ILE A 51 2.61 -10.67 -13.62
N THR A 52 3.32 -11.44 -14.44
CA THR A 52 2.79 -11.93 -15.71
C THR A 52 1.80 -13.08 -15.47
N ASN A 53 0.57 -12.91 -15.96
CA ASN A 53 -0.43 -13.97 -15.96
C ASN A 53 -0.67 -14.47 -17.40
N LEU A 54 -0.55 -15.78 -17.63
CA LEU A 54 -0.68 -16.36 -18.97
C LEU A 54 -2.14 -16.53 -19.43
N GLN A 55 -3.10 -16.51 -18.50
CA GLN A 55 -4.53 -16.74 -18.79
C GLN A 55 -5.37 -15.48 -18.64
N PHE A 56 -4.97 -14.57 -17.75
CA PHE A 56 -5.71 -13.36 -17.41
C PHE A 56 -4.83 -12.11 -17.55
N ARG A 57 -5.30 -10.96 -17.05
CA ARG A 57 -4.58 -9.69 -17.13
C ARG A 57 -3.36 -9.70 -16.21
N SER A 58 -2.18 -9.39 -16.74
CA SER A 58 -0.97 -9.14 -15.94
C SER A 58 -1.09 -7.85 -15.13
N VAL A 59 -0.28 -7.75 -14.07
CA VAL A 59 -0.17 -6.55 -13.24
C VAL A 59 1.29 -6.13 -13.19
N VAL A 60 1.55 -4.83 -13.27
CA VAL A 60 2.83 -4.23 -12.91
C VAL A 60 2.59 -3.47 -11.62
N LEU A 61 3.24 -3.91 -10.55
CA LEU A 61 3.23 -3.25 -9.25
C LEU A 61 4.29 -2.17 -9.22
N ASP A 62 4.03 -1.04 -8.58
CA ASP A 62 5.01 0.03 -8.49
C ASP A 62 6.26 -0.42 -7.74
N ILE A 63 6.10 -0.98 -6.53
CA ILE A 63 7.20 -1.49 -5.71
C ILE A 63 6.75 -2.72 -4.92
N LEU A 64 7.53 -3.80 -5.02
CA LEU A 64 7.43 -4.96 -4.14
C LEU A 64 8.69 -5.05 -3.28
N VAL A 65 8.49 -5.10 -1.97
CA VAL A 65 9.54 -5.15 -0.95
C VAL A 65 9.50 -6.51 -0.28
N GLU A 66 10.65 -7.17 -0.23
CA GLU A 66 10.86 -8.40 0.52
C GLU A 66 11.38 -8.05 1.90
N THR A 67 10.90 -8.77 2.92
CA THR A 67 11.29 -8.55 4.31
C THR A 67 11.91 -9.80 4.94
N ALA A 68 12.66 -9.61 6.01
CA ALA A 68 13.23 -10.71 6.78
C ALA A 68 12.17 -11.55 7.52
N GLY A 69 10.96 -11.00 7.74
CA GLY A 69 9.83 -11.69 8.38
C GLY A 69 9.03 -12.60 7.43
N GLU A 70 9.39 -12.61 6.14
CA GLU A 70 8.66 -13.30 5.05
C GLU A 70 7.33 -12.65 4.65
N GLU A 71 6.86 -11.60 5.34
CA GLU A 71 5.70 -10.81 4.89
C GLU A 71 6.13 -9.77 3.83
N PRO A 72 5.77 -9.93 2.55
CA PRO A 72 6.09 -8.92 1.55
C PRO A 72 5.28 -7.64 1.77
N ILE A 73 5.88 -6.51 1.40
CA ILE A 73 5.23 -5.20 1.43
C ILE A 73 5.11 -4.68 0.00
N HIS A 74 3.89 -4.45 -0.43
CA HIS A 74 3.59 -3.85 -1.73
C HIS A 74 3.26 -2.37 -1.53
N VAL A 75 4.00 -1.50 -2.20
CA VAL A 75 3.80 -0.04 -2.17
C VAL A 75 3.35 0.42 -3.54
N GLU A 76 2.23 1.13 -3.61
CA GLU A 76 1.65 1.66 -4.86
C GLU A 76 1.32 3.15 -4.71
N PHE A 77 1.64 3.94 -5.74
CA PHE A 77 1.44 5.38 -5.76
C PHE A 77 0.23 5.74 -6.63
N GLN A 78 -0.82 6.28 -6.03
CA GLN A 78 -2.05 6.68 -6.72
C GLN A 78 -2.09 8.20 -6.91
N ILE A 79 -1.66 8.63 -8.10
CA ILE A 79 -1.51 10.05 -8.47
C ILE A 79 -2.80 10.65 -9.04
N SER A 80 -3.59 9.86 -9.77
CA SER A 80 -4.84 10.29 -10.42
C SER A 80 -6.02 9.47 -9.92
N ASP A 81 -7.18 10.11 -9.76
CA ASP A 81 -8.47 9.48 -9.41
C ASP A 81 -9.29 9.13 -10.67
N ASP A 82 -8.64 8.52 -11.67
CA ASP A 82 -9.20 8.27 -13.00
C ASP A 82 -9.64 6.81 -13.24
N ASP A 83 -9.50 5.93 -12.25
CA ASP A 83 -9.93 4.53 -12.31
C ASP A 83 -10.58 4.10 -10.98
N ASP A 84 -11.24 2.93 -10.98
CA ASP A 84 -11.76 2.32 -9.74
C ASP A 84 -10.60 1.73 -8.93
N HIS A 85 -9.96 2.58 -8.14
CA HIS A 85 -8.81 2.24 -7.31
C HIS A 85 -9.05 1.02 -6.44
N MET A 86 -10.22 0.94 -5.80
CA MET A 86 -10.55 -0.18 -4.91
C MET A 86 -10.60 -1.50 -5.66
N ARG A 87 -11.14 -1.52 -6.89
CA ARG A 87 -11.13 -2.74 -7.72
C ARG A 87 -9.73 -3.09 -8.21
N ARG A 88 -8.90 -2.10 -8.54
CA ARG A 88 -7.50 -2.30 -8.91
C ARG A 88 -6.71 -2.88 -7.75
N VAL A 89 -6.82 -2.30 -6.56
CA VAL A 89 -6.24 -2.80 -5.29
C VAL A 89 -6.58 -4.28 -5.09
N ARG A 90 -7.88 -4.63 -5.17
CA ARG A 90 -8.33 -6.02 -5.04
C ARG A 90 -7.70 -6.94 -6.09
N TYR A 91 -7.53 -6.47 -7.33
CA TYR A 91 -6.94 -7.26 -8.41
C TYR A 91 -5.42 -7.44 -8.22
N CYS A 92 -4.70 -6.41 -7.79
CA CYS A 92 -3.28 -6.46 -7.45
C CYS A 92 -3.05 -7.45 -6.29
N ASN A 93 -3.83 -7.34 -5.21
CA ASN A 93 -3.76 -8.28 -4.08
C ASN A 93 -3.95 -9.73 -4.54
N GLY A 94 -5.01 -10.01 -5.31
CA GLY A 94 -5.22 -11.36 -5.84
C GLY A 94 -4.07 -11.86 -6.74
N SER A 95 -3.44 -10.96 -7.49
CA SER A 95 -2.28 -11.30 -8.34
C SER A 95 -1.05 -11.62 -7.49
N ILE A 96 -0.82 -10.87 -6.41
CA ILE A 96 0.23 -11.12 -5.42
C ILE A 96 -0.01 -12.46 -4.73
N ASP A 97 -1.22 -12.73 -4.23
CA ASP A 97 -1.56 -14.02 -3.60
C ASP A 97 -1.26 -15.21 -4.52
N THR A 98 -1.61 -15.11 -5.80
CA THR A 98 -1.31 -16.17 -6.79
C THR A 98 0.17 -16.33 -7.09
N HIS A 99 0.94 -15.26 -6.94
CA HIS A 99 2.39 -15.29 -7.12
C HIS A 99 3.09 -15.93 -5.91
N LEU A 100 2.64 -15.60 -4.69
CA LEU A 100 3.19 -16.09 -3.43
C LEU A 100 2.81 -17.55 -3.15
N LEU A 101 1.55 -17.94 -3.40
CA LEU A 101 1.08 -19.29 -3.14
C LEU A 101 1.20 -20.20 -4.36
N GLN A 102 2.34 -20.90 -4.46
CA GLN A 102 2.61 -21.82 -5.56
C GLN A 102 1.69 -23.06 -5.58
N LYS A 103 1.54 -23.65 -6.77
CA LYS A 103 0.70 -24.85 -6.97
C LYS A 103 1.12 -25.99 -6.04
N GLY A 104 0.15 -26.55 -5.32
CA GLY A 104 0.34 -27.69 -4.42
C GLY A 104 0.63 -27.31 -2.97
N LYS A 105 0.74 -26.02 -2.67
CA LYS A 105 0.86 -25.46 -1.32
C LYS A 105 -0.50 -25.36 -0.63
N ALA A 106 -0.52 -25.47 0.70
CA ALA A 106 -1.72 -25.27 1.50
C ALA A 106 -1.98 -23.78 1.73
N TYR A 107 -3.24 -23.36 1.86
CA TYR A 107 -3.58 -21.95 2.09
C TYR A 107 -2.94 -21.33 3.34
N LYS A 108 -2.63 -22.14 4.37
CA LYS A 108 -1.90 -21.69 5.57
C LYS A 108 -0.43 -21.32 5.30
N GLU A 109 0.09 -21.64 4.11
CA GLU A 109 1.44 -21.27 3.66
C GLU A 109 1.43 -19.97 2.86
N LEU A 110 0.25 -19.37 2.61
CA LEU A 110 0.18 -18.00 2.07
C LEU A 110 0.63 -17.04 3.19
N PRO A 111 1.71 -16.28 3.00
CA PRO A 111 2.17 -15.35 4.02
C PRO A 111 1.21 -14.17 4.14
N ASP A 112 1.29 -13.48 5.27
CA ASP A 112 0.66 -12.18 5.42
C ASP A 112 1.33 -11.17 4.48
N VAL A 113 0.60 -10.16 4.04
CA VAL A 113 1.05 -9.14 3.08
C VAL A 113 0.59 -7.77 3.55
N TYR A 114 1.49 -6.79 3.45
CA TYR A 114 1.16 -5.39 3.64
C TYR A 114 0.97 -4.70 2.29
N HIS A 115 -0.10 -3.94 2.17
CA HIS A 115 -0.35 -3.04 1.04
C HIS A 115 -0.35 -1.61 1.55
N ILE A 116 0.55 -0.80 1.02
CA ILE A 116 0.70 0.61 1.33
C ILE A 116 0.37 1.41 0.07
N TYR A 117 -0.75 2.11 0.10
CA TYR A 117 -1.20 2.97 -0.99
C TYR A 117 -0.93 4.43 -0.63
N ILE A 118 -0.09 5.11 -1.40
CA ILE A 118 0.19 6.52 -1.20
C ILE A 118 -0.67 7.32 -2.17
N THR A 119 -1.59 8.15 -1.67
CA THR A 119 -2.61 8.85 -2.47
C THR A 119 -2.46 10.37 -2.41
N MET A 120 -2.77 11.05 -3.51
CA MET A 120 -2.69 12.52 -3.60
C MET A 120 -3.75 13.27 -2.80
N ASN A 121 -4.94 12.66 -2.74
CA ASN A 121 -6.16 13.24 -2.20
C ASN A 121 -6.83 12.28 -1.23
N ASP A 122 -7.67 12.82 -0.36
CA ASP A 122 -8.49 12.05 0.57
C ASP A 122 -9.70 11.42 -0.15
N PHE A 123 -9.45 10.43 -1.01
CA PHE A 123 -10.54 9.76 -1.74
C PHE A 123 -11.46 8.96 -0.80
N ILE A 124 -10.96 8.55 0.37
CA ILE A 124 -11.75 7.90 1.43
C ILE A 124 -12.67 8.91 2.11
N GLY A 125 -12.25 10.17 2.21
CA GLY A 125 -13.05 11.29 2.71
C GLY A 125 -13.20 11.31 4.24
N GLY A 126 -12.31 10.64 4.96
CA GLY A 126 -12.33 10.54 6.43
C GLY A 126 -11.56 11.65 7.15
N GLY A 127 -10.90 12.56 6.44
CA GLY A 127 -10.13 13.66 7.01
C GLY A 127 -8.85 13.23 7.74
N GLN A 128 -8.28 12.08 7.43
CA GLN A 128 -7.05 11.56 8.05
C GLN A 128 -5.91 11.37 7.04
N THR A 129 -4.67 11.49 7.53
CA THR A 129 -3.46 11.19 6.74
C THR A 129 -3.29 9.70 6.55
N VAL A 130 -3.60 8.87 7.55
CA VAL A 130 -3.43 7.42 7.49
C VAL A 130 -4.77 6.74 7.73
N TYR A 131 -5.13 5.81 6.84
CA TYR A 131 -6.26 4.92 7.01
C TYR A 131 -5.79 3.48 7.02
N GLU A 132 -6.31 2.71 7.96
CA GLU A 132 -6.17 1.24 7.97
C GLU A 132 -7.51 0.63 7.59
N ILE A 133 -7.51 -0.21 6.55
CA ILE A 133 -8.69 -0.93 6.09
C ILE A 133 -8.63 -2.35 6.64
N PHE A 134 -9.69 -2.72 7.37
CA PHE A 134 -9.83 -4.06 7.92
C PHE A 134 -11.18 -4.67 7.55
N ARG A 135 -11.22 -6.00 7.56
CA ARG A 135 -12.45 -6.77 7.33
C ARG A 135 -13.17 -6.98 8.64
N THR A 136 -14.50 -6.84 8.61
CA THR A 136 -15.35 -7.02 9.78
C THR A 136 -16.62 -7.77 9.41
N VAL A 137 -17.24 -8.38 10.42
CA VAL A 137 -18.53 -9.05 10.28
C VAL A 137 -19.65 -8.01 10.19
N ARG A 138 -20.50 -8.18 9.17
CA ARG A 138 -21.77 -7.48 9.02
C ARG A 138 -22.91 -8.40 9.44
N ASP A 139 -23.75 -7.95 10.35
CA ASP A 139 -24.94 -8.70 10.75
C ASP A 139 -26.06 -8.65 9.69
N ARG A 140 -27.16 -9.36 9.93
CA ARG A 140 -28.30 -9.41 9.01
C ARG A 140 -29.08 -8.09 8.93
N GLU A 141 -28.92 -7.22 9.93
CA GLU A 141 -29.55 -5.90 9.98
C GLU A 141 -28.69 -4.84 9.27
N GLY A 142 -27.48 -5.22 8.88
CA GLY A 142 -26.55 -4.42 8.12
C GLY A 142 -25.57 -3.63 8.97
N THR A 143 -25.52 -3.88 10.29
CA THR A 143 -24.60 -3.25 11.24
C THR A 143 -23.22 -3.90 11.17
N TYR A 144 -22.18 -3.08 11.21
CA TYR A 144 -20.79 -3.52 11.24
C TYR A 144 -20.29 -3.56 12.68
N SER A 145 -19.56 -4.63 13.04
CA SER A 145 -19.00 -4.77 14.40
C SER A 145 -17.48 -4.64 14.39
N THR A 146 -16.97 -3.50 14.83
CA THR A 146 -15.51 -3.30 15.02
C THR A 146 -14.92 -4.21 16.10
N GLN A 147 -15.74 -4.90 16.91
CA GLN A 147 -15.29 -5.84 17.94
C GLN A 147 -14.86 -7.22 17.37
N TYR A 148 -15.17 -7.49 16.10
CA TYR A 148 -14.82 -8.75 15.44
C TYR A 148 -14.06 -8.46 14.13
N PRO A 149 -12.81 -7.95 14.22
CA PRO A 149 -11.95 -7.91 13.04
C PRO A 149 -11.71 -9.34 12.55
N VAL A 150 -11.74 -9.51 11.23
CA VAL A 150 -11.48 -10.80 10.56
C VAL A 150 -10.11 -10.69 9.91
N GLU A 151 -9.15 -11.38 10.50
CA GLU A 151 -7.79 -11.46 9.97
C GLU A 151 -7.69 -12.52 8.87
N ASN A 152 -7.13 -12.13 7.73
CA ASN A 152 -6.88 -13.02 6.60
C ASN A 152 -5.47 -12.85 6.02
N GLY A 153 -4.57 -12.23 6.80
CA GLY A 153 -3.20 -11.91 6.42
C GLY A 153 -3.04 -10.70 5.50
N VAL A 154 -4.11 -9.99 5.12
CA VAL A 154 -4.01 -8.76 4.32
C VAL A 154 -4.08 -7.56 5.24
N HIS A 155 -3.03 -6.75 5.24
CA HIS A 155 -2.97 -5.46 5.93
C HIS A 155 -2.98 -4.34 4.88
N GLU A 156 -3.96 -3.46 4.93
CA GLU A 156 -4.19 -2.46 3.87
C GLU A 156 -4.17 -1.06 4.47
N LEU A 157 -3.18 -0.26 4.06
CA LEU A 157 -2.91 1.08 4.55
C LEU A 157 -3.01 2.08 3.39
N TYR A 158 -3.70 3.19 3.63
CA TYR A 158 -3.72 4.34 2.72
C TYR A 158 -3.09 5.54 3.41
N ILE A 159 -2.10 6.14 2.76
CA ILE A 159 -1.39 7.33 3.20
C ILE A 159 -1.74 8.46 2.26
N ASN A 160 -2.59 9.35 2.73
CA ASN A 160 -3.10 10.50 2.01
C ASN A 160 -2.21 11.73 2.22
N LEU A 161 -1.67 12.25 1.12
CA LEU A 161 -0.79 13.42 1.10
C LEU A 161 -1.53 14.77 1.11
N GLU A 162 -2.87 14.77 1.02
CA GLU A 162 -3.63 16.02 1.10
C GLU A 162 -3.67 16.61 2.50
N ILE A 163 -3.61 15.76 3.51
CA ILE A 163 -3.80 16.13 4.91
C ILE A 163 -2.46 15.98 5.63
N PRO A 164 -1.82 17.09 6.03
CA PRO A 164 -0.59 17.02 6.80
C PRO A 164 -0.88 16.43 8.18
N LEU A 165 0.10 15.71 8.74
CA LEU A 165 0.00 15.22 10.12
C LEU A 165 0.20 16.37 11.12
N ASP A 166 1.05 17.36 10.76
CA ASP A 166 1.39 18.52 11.59
C ASP A 166 1.88 18.16 13.01
N ASP A 167 2.36 16.92 13.18
CA ASP A 167 2.80 16.36 14.46
C ASP A 167 4.33 16.33 14.60
N GLY A 168 5.07 16.74 13.55
CA GLY A 168 6.52 16.71 13.51
C GLY A 168 7.12 15.30 13.46
N SER A 169 6.32 14.30 13.09
CA SER A 169 6.79 12.93 12.88
C SER A 169 7.69 12.81 11.64
N GLU A 170 8.48 11.74 11.58
CA GLU A 170 9.28 11.43 10.38
C GLU A 170 8.39 11.22 9.14
N LEU A 171 7.17 10.70 9.34
CA LEU A 171 6.17 10.61 8.28
C LEU A 171 5.78 12.01 7.79
N ASP A 172 5.44 12.93 8.69
CA ASP A 172 5.11 14.32 8.33
C ASP A 172 6.27 15.01 7.58
N HIS A 173 7.52 14.71 7.93
CA HIS A 173 8.70 15.21 7.20
C HIS A 173 8.91 14.56 5.83
N LEU A 174 8.60 13.28 5.69
CA LEU A 174 8.70 12.55 4.42
C LEU A 174 7.65 13.03 3.41
N LEU A 175 6.48 13.44 3.90
CA LEU A 175 5.35 13.89 3.07
C LEU A 175 5.41 15.39 2.69
N ARG A 176 6.45 16.14 3.08
CA ARG A 176 6.66 17.58 2.78
C ARG A 176 7.83 17.84 1.83
#